data_AF-A0A3D5KTD3-F1
#
_entry.id   AF-A0A3D5KTD3-F1
#
_cell.length_a   1.000
_cell.length_b   1.000
_cell.length_c   1.000
_cell.angle_alpha   90.00
_cell.angle_beta   90.00
_cell.angle_gamma   90.00
#
_symmetry.space_group_name_H-M   'P 1'
#
loop_
_entity.id
_entity.type
_entity.pdbx_description
1 polymer ?
#
loop_
_entity_poly.entity_id
_entity_poly.type
_entity_poly.pdbx_seq_one_letter_code
_entity_poly.pdbx_strand_id
1 'polypeptide(L)' 'DELMTSLPDKQRQVMHLRDIEGYSYNEISEILELDMNQVKVNLFRARNAVREKLLKLNAYGL' A
#
# COMPACT_ATOMS: atom_id res chain seq x y z
N ASP A 1 -0.67 -10.00 -8.08
CA ASP A 1 -1.85 -9.12 -8.16
C ASP A 1 -1.59 -7.87 -8.99
N GLU A 2 -2.22 -7.76 -10.16
CA GLU A 2 -2.08 -6.62 -11.09
C GLU A 2 -2.33 -5.23 -10.46
N LEU A 3 -3.17 -5.18 -9.42
CA LEU A 3 -3.52 -3.95 -8.69
C LEU A 3 -2.34 -3.36 -7.91
N MET A 4 -1.45 -4.23 -7.39
CA MET A 4 -0.27 -3.84 -6.62
C MET A 4 0.86 -3.31 -7.52
N THR A 5 0.95 -3.80 -8.76
CA THR A 5 2.07 -3.55 -9.68
C THR A 5 2.21 -2.09 -10.09
N SER A 6 1.14 -1.30 -10.04
CA SER A 6 1.19 0.14 -10.35
C SER A 6 1.61 1.01 -9.18
N LEU A 7 1.67 0.46 -7.97
CA LEU A 7 2.09 1.22 -6.81
C LEU A 7 3.60 1.41 -6.86
N PRO A 8 4.12 2.60 -6.51
CA PRO A 8 5.53 2.79 -6.24
C PRO A 8 6.04 1.74 -5.24
N ASP A 9 7.29 1.31 -5.40
CA ASP A 9 7.83 0.15 -4.67
C ASP A 9 7.66 0.25 -3.15
N LYS A 10 7.94 1.42 -2.57
CA LYS A 10 7.77 1.65 -1.12
C LYS A 10 6.31 1.60 -0.68
N GLN A 11 5.36 2.07 -1.48
CA GLN A 11 3.93 1.99 -1.18
C GLN A 11 3.43 0.55 -1.23
N ARG A 12 3.86 -0.20 -2.24
CA ARG A 12 3.55 -1.64 -2.38
C ARG A 12 4.09 -2.45 -1.20
N GLN A 13 5.36 -2.24 -0.85
CA GLN A 13 6.00 -2.94 0.27
C GLN A 13 5.32 -2.64 1.61
N VAL A 14 5.06 -1.36 1.91
CA VAL A 14 4.37 -0.97 3.14
C VAL A 14 2.96 -1.59 3.22
N MET A 15 2.21 -1.59 2.11
CA MET A 15 0.87 -2.17 2.08
C MET A 15 0.91 -3.70 2.23
N HIS A 16 1.85 -4.38 1.56
CA HIS A 16 2.01 -5.83 1.70
C HIS A 16 2.37 -6.22 3.14
N LEU A 17 3.38 -5.59 3.73
CA LEU A 17 3.78 -5.88 5.11
C LEU A 17 2.66 -5.60 6.11
N ARG A 18 1.86 -4.55 5.89
CA ARG A 18 0.77 -4.20 6.81
C ARG A 18 -0.49 -5.04 6.61
N ASP A 19 -0.99 -5.08 5.38
CA ASP A 19 -2.34 -5.57 5.06
C ASP A 19 -2.35 -7.07 4.70
N ILE A 20 -1.20 -7.64 4.35
CA ILE A 20 -1.06 -9.08 4.03
C ILE A 20 -0.33 -9.81 5.16
N GLU A 21 0.85 -9.33 5.55
CA GLU A 21 1.67 -9.99 6.58
C GLU A 21 1.26 -9.60 8.02
N GLY A 22 0.56 -8.49 8.19
CA GLY A 22 0.02 -8.06 9.50
C GLY A 22 1.01 -7.33 10.42
N TYR A 23 2.17 -6.90 9.92
CA TYR A 23 3.17 -6.19 10.73
C TYR A 23 2.64 -4.86 11.30
N SER A 24 3.14 -4.50 12.48
CA SER A 24 2.92 -3.18 13.07
C SER A 24 3.66 -2.08 12.29
N TYR A 25 3.25 -0.83 12.48
CA TYR A 25 3.93 0.28 11.79
C TYR A 25 5.40 0.43 12.23
N ASN A 26 5.72 0.09 13.49
CA ASN A 26 7.09 0.14 14.00
C ASN A 26 7.96 -0.92 13.32
N GLU A 27 7.48 -2.17 13.22
CA GLU A 27 8.22 -3.23 12.52
C GLU A 27 8.44 -2.88 11.05
N ILE A 28 7.43 -2.30 10.38
CA ILE A 28 7.57 -1.87 8.98
C ILE A 28 8.57 -0.72 8.84
N SER A 29 8.59 0.20 9.80
CA SER A 29 9.53 1.33 9.87
C SER A 29 10.98 0.82 9.98
N GLU A 30 11.20 -0.19 10.81
CA GLU A 30 12.50 -0.86 10.97
C GLU A 30 12.89 -1.68 9.72
N ILE A 31 11.98 -2.51 9.19
CA ILE A 31 12.22 -3.38 8.03
C ILE A 31 12.57 -2.57 6.78
N LEU A 32 11.87 -1.45 6.54
CA LEU A 32 12.02 -0.66 5.32
C LEU A 32 12.96 0.53 5.46
N GLU A 33 13.53 0.72 6.65
CA GLU A 33 14.37 1.86 7.04
C GLU A 33 13.69 3.20 6.71
N LEU A 34 12.41 3.32 7.09
CA LEU A 34 11.57 4.50 6.87
C LEU A 34 11.12 5.07 8.20
N ASP A 35 10.97 6.40 8.30
CA ASP A 35 10.31 6.97 9.47
C ASP A 35 8.84 6.53 9.56
N MET A 36 8.33 6.45 10.78
CA MET A 36 6.92 6.17 11.07
C MET A 36 5.93 7.06 10.30
N ASN A 37 6.27 8.33 10.09
CA ASN A 37 5.45 9.22 9.28
C ASN A 37 5.43 8.82 7.80
N GLN A 38 6.59 8.40 7.26
CA GLN A 38 6.70 7.94 5.89
C GLN A 38 5.94 6.61 5.71
N VAL A 39 5.99 5.70 6.68
CA VAL A 39 5.18 4.46 6.67
C VAL A 39 3.69 4.80 6.58
N LYS A 40 3.18 5.68 7.44
CA LYS A 40 1.77 6.08 7.44
C LYS A 40 1.35 6.74 6.11
N VAL A 41 2.16 7.66 5.58
CA VAL A 41 1.88 8.35 4.32
C VAL A 41 1.91 7.38 3.15
N ASN A 42 2.90 6.49 3.08
CA ASN A 42 3.00 5.49 2.02
C ASN A 42 1.82 4.51 2.07
N LEU A 43 1.44 4.03 3.26
CA LEU A 43 0.28 3.14 3.42
C LEU A 43 -1.02 3.82 2.98
N PHE A 44 -1.24 5.07 3.40
CA PHE A 44 -2.43 5.83 3.01
C PHE A 44 -2.52 6.01 1.49
N ARG A 45 -1.41 6.41 0.86
CA ARG A 45 -1.33 6.56 -0.60
C ARG A 45 -1.54 5.23 -1.32
N ALA A 46 -0.93 4.15 -0.84
CA ALA A 46 -1.11 2.81 -1.39
C ALA A 46 -2.58 2.39 -1.42
N ARG A 47 -3.26 2.51 -0.26
CA ARG A 47 -4.67 2.14 -0.13
C ARG A 47 -5.59 2.99 -0.99
N ASN A 48 -5.34 4.29 -1.09
CA ASN A 48 -6.13 5.17 -1.97
C ASN A 48 -5.96 4.81 -3.45
N ALA A 49 -4.73 4.59 -3.91
CA ALA A 49 -4.47 4.20 -5.29
C ALA A 49 -5.13 2.86 -5.65
N VAL A 50 -5.11 1.89 -4.74
CA VAL A 50 -5.81 0.60 -4.92
C VAL A 50 -7.33 0.81 -4.95
N ARG A 51 -7.87 1.61 -4.03
CA ARG A 51 -9.31 1.94 -3.99
C ARG A 51 -9.77 2.61 -5.29
N GLU A 52 -9.03 3.60 -5.78
CA GLU A 52 -9.34 4.27 -7.04
C GLU A 52 -9.32 3.32 -8.23
N LYS A 53 -8.36 2.40 -8.27
CA LYS A 53 -8.30 1.38 -9.31
C LYS A 53 -9.48 0.42 -9.26
N LEU A 54 -9.83 -0.05 -8.06
CA LEU A 54 -11.00 -0.91 -7.87
C LEU A 54 -12.29 -0.19 -8.26
N LEU A 55 -12.42 1.10 -7.92
CA LEU A 55 -13.56 1.92 -8.34
C LEU A 55 -13.61 2.07 -9.85
N LYS A 56 -12.48 2.31 -10.52
CA LYS A 56 -12.41 2.35 -11.99
C LYS A 56 -12.82 1.00 -12.59
N LEU A 57 -12.23 -0.11 -12.14
CA LEU A 57 -12.58 -1.46 -12.62
C LEU A 57 -14.08 -1.76 -12.47
N ASN A 58 -14.68 -1.43 -11.31
CA ASN A 58 -16.11 -1.61 -11.08
C ASN A 58 -16.98 -0.61 -11.87
N ALA A 59 -16.54 0.63 -12.06
CA ALA A 59 -17.28 1.66 -12.80
C ALA A 59 -17.24 1.44 -14.33
N TYR A 60 -16.19 0.79 -14.84
CA TYR A 60 -16.08 0.32 -16.23
C TYR A 60 -16.75 -1.04 -16.44
N GLY A 61 -17.66 -1.45 -15.55
CA GLY A 61 -18.34 -2.74 -15.55
C GLY A 61 -18.70 -3.26 -16.95
N LEU A 62 -18.04 -4.37 -17.29
CA LEU A 62 -18.66 -5.51 -17.96
C LEU A 62 -19.83 -6.03 -17.11
#